data_AF-A0A4Y7M9I8-F1
#
_entry.id   AF-A0A4Y7M9I8-F1
#
_cell.length_a   1.000
_cell.length_b   1.000
_cell.length_c   1.000
_cell.angle_alpha   90.00
_cell.angle_beta   90.00
_cell.angle_gamma   90.00
#
_symmetry.space_group_name_H-M   'P 1'
#
loop_
_entity.id
_entity.type
_entity.pdbx_description
1 polymer ?
#
loop_
_entity_poly.entity_id
_entity_poly.type
_entity_poly.pdbx_seq_one_letter_code
_entity_poly.pdbx_strand_id
1 'polypeptide(L)'
;MLWQLAVVHNKKTYVKEAVPTVEPTRVFTKEELAKYKGENGGDVYLAIMGRVFDVTRGRDFYGPGGGYSFFSGVDGSRAFVTGDFKAEGLIDDITGLGSQDYIGLRDWLDFYMKDYEYIGKVHGLFFDADGKTTDYFNNAQQWIKEATNHKEDEDLFKEKFPVCNIEYKPEEGSRVWCSTKSGGIKRDWVGFPRSLYSADSKNIRCACAQEADLNDSLLKEYPNCPKDATSCMLPK
;
A
#
# COMPACT_ATOMS: atom_id res chain seq x y z
N MET A 1 26.64 15.41 -5.06
CA MET A 1 25.93 16.55 -4.43
C MET A 1 24.47 16.42 -4.83
N LEU A 2 23.68 15.70 -4.03
CA LEU A 2 22.69 16.29 -3.13
C LEU A 2 21.75 17.25 -3.87
N TRP A 3 20.76 16.70 -4.56
CA TRP A 3 19.57 17.45 -4.95
C TRP A 3 18.57 17.41 -3.79
N GLN A 4 18.75 18.33 -2.83
CA GLN A 4 17.67 18.84 -2.03
C GLN A 4 17.08 20.03 -2.79
N LEU A 5 15.95 19.84 -3.47
CA LEU A 5 15.03 20.93 -3.73
C LEU A 5 13.81 20.68 -2.85
N ALA A 6 13.76 21.48 -1.79
CA ALA A 6 12.68 21.55 -0.84
C ALA A 6 11.41 21.96 -1.57
N VAL A 7 10.54 20.99 -1.84
CA VAL A 7 9.13 21.30 -1.79
C VAL A 7 8.71 21.08 -0.35
N VAL A 8 8.43 22.17 0.35
CA VAL A 8 7.78 22.14 1.66
C VAL A 8 6.33 21.74 1.41
N HIS A 9 6.12 20.48 1.06
CA HIS A 9 4.80 19.88 1.12
C HIS A 9 4.54 19.56 2.58
N ASN A 10 3.46 20.14 3.08
CA ASN A 10 2.83 19.76 4.32
C ASN A 10 2.74 18.24 4.35
N LYS A 11 3.68 17.59 5.04
CA LYS A 11 3.61 16.16 5.34
C LYS A 11 2.21 16.01 5.91
N LYS A 12 1.31 15.30 5.23
CA LYS A 12 0.16 14.75 5.95
C LYS A 12 0.81 14.02 7.11
N THR A 13 0.68 14.61 8.29
CA THR A 13 1.23 14.06 9.50
C THR A 13 0.58 12.70 9.57
N TYR A 14 1.35 11.65 9.27
CA TYR A 14 1.00 10.28 9.62
C TYR A 14 0.43 10.39 11.01
N VAL A 15 -0.88 10.17 11.11
CA VAL A 15 -1.60 10.34 12.36
C VAL A 15 -0.86 9.46 13.32
N LYS A 16 -0.17 10.09 14.28
CA LYS A 16 0.41 9.40 15.43
C LYS A 16 -0.76 8.63 16.00
N GLU A 17 -0.77 7.31 15.81
CA GLU A 17 -1.83 6.47 16.34
C GLU A 17 -1.98 6.78 17.82
N ALA A 18 -3.23 6.87 18.27
CA ALA A 18 -3.54 6.72 19.67
C ALA A 18 -3.19 5.28 20.04
N VAL A 19 -1.91 5.06 20.36
CA VAL A 19 -1.43 3.86 21.05
C VAL A 19 -2.30 3.72 22.30
N PRO A 20 -2.93 2.56 22.55
CA PRO A 20 -3.64 2.31 23.80
C PRO A 20 -2.78 2.77 24.97
N THR A 21 -3.35 3.49 25.92
CA THR A 21 -2.60 4.13 27.02
C THR A 21 -1.83 3.13 27.89
N VAL A 22 -2.08 1.84 27.73
CA VAL A 22 -1.31 0.73 28.29
C VAL A 22 -1.15 -0.34 27.20
N GLU A 23 0.08 -0.55 26.74
CA GLU A 23 0.43 -1.70 25.89
C GLU A 23 0.26 -3.00 26.71
N PRO A 24 -0.42 -4.03 26.17
CA PRO A 24 -0.49 -5.33 26.80
C PRO A 24 0.91 -5.90 27.06
N THR A 25 1.13 -6.38 28.28
CA THR A 25 2.43 -6.92 28.70
C THR A 25 2.58 -8.41 28.40
N ARG A 26 1.52 -9.07 27.94
CA ARG A 26 1.54 -10.52 27.69
C ARG A 26 2.31 -10.85 26.41
N VAL A 27 3.27 -11.75 26.54
CA VAL A 27 4.00 -12.35 25.42
C VAL A 27 3.61 -13.82 25.36
N PHE A 28 3.14 -14.25 24.18
CA PHE A 28 2.75 -15.62 23.89
C PHE A 28 3.89 -16.32 23.16
N THR A 29 4.20 -17.57 23.51
CA THR A 29 4.94 -18.43 22.58
C THR A 29 4.02 -18.87 21.43
N LYS A 30 4.60 -19.36 20.32
CA LYS A 30 3.81 -19.90 19.20
C LYS A 30 2.94 -21.08 19.66
N GLU A 31 3.45 -21.92 20.56
CA GLU A 31 2.74 -23.07 21.12
C GLU A 31 1.61 -22.66 22.07
N GLU A 32 1.78 -21.55 22.81
CA GLU A 32 0.70 -20.99 23.62
C GLU A 32 -0.40 -20.40 22.77
N LEU A 33 -0.03 -19.59 21.75
CA LEU A 33 -1.00 -19.02 20.82
C LEU A 33 -1.81 -20.12 20.10
N ALA A 34 -1.16 -21.21 19.70
CA ALA A 34 -1.77 -22.34 19.01
C ALA A 34 -2.92 -23.04 19.77
N LYS A 35 -3.09 -22.78 21.07
CA LYS A 35 -4.19 -23.31 21.90
C LYS A 35 -5.50 -22.53 21.70
N TYR A 36 -5.44 -21.30 21.18
CA TYR A 36 -6.57 -20.38 21.08
C TYR A 36 -7.28 -20.49 19.73
N LYS A 37 -7.84 -21.68 19.47
CA LYS A 37 -8.50 -22.03 18.20
C LYS A 37 -10.03 -22.05 18.27
N GLY A 38 -10.61 -21.72 19.42
CA GLY A 38 -12.06 -21.77 19.60
C GLY A 38 -12.65 -23.14 19.89
N GLU A 39 -11.82 -24.18 20.03
CA GLU A 39 -12.27 -25.55 20.30
C GLU A 39 -13.01 -25.63 21.63
N ASN A 40 -14.06 -26.44 21.70
CA ASN A 40 -14.91 -26.63 22.89
C ASN A 40 -15.46 -25.32 23.49
N GLY A 41 -15.68 -24.30 22.65
CA GLY A 41 -16.15 -22.99 23.10
C GLY A 41 -15.07 -22.10 23.71
N GLY A 42 -13.79 -22.49 23.68
CA GLY A 42 -12.67 -21.68 24.16
C GLY A 42 -12.45 -20.42 23.32
N ASP A 43 -11.51 -19.57 23.71
CA ASP A 43 -11.26 -18.30 23.00
C ASP A 43 -10.59 -18.53 21.64
N VAL A 44 -10.73 -17.54 20.75
CA VAL A 44 -10.11 -17.53 19.42
C VAL A 44 -9.20 -16.32 19.33
N TYR A 45 -7.90 -16.56 19.22
CA TYR A 45 -6.91 -15.50 19.04
C TYR A 45 -6.22 -15.66 17.69
N LEU A 46 -5.75 -14.57 17.12
CA LEU A 46 -4.85 -14.59 15.96
C LEU A 46 -3.75 -13.55 16.15
N ALA A 47 -2.69 -13.67 15.35
CA ALA A 47 -1.66 -12.65 15.31
C ALA A 47 -1.39 -12.13 13.89
N ILE A 48 -1.06 -10.84 13.84
CA ILE A 48 -0.57 -10.14 12.67
C ILE A 48 0.54 -9.18 13.10
N MET A 49 1.66 -9.23 12.38
CA MET A 49 2.89 -8.52 12.69
C MET A 49 3.34 -8.68 14.14
N GLY A 50 3.25 -9.91 14.66
CA GLY A 50 3.57 -10.26 16.05
C GLY A 50 2.62 -9.71 17.11
N ARG A 51 1.54 -9.02 16.75
CA ARG A 51 0.52 -8.52 17.70
C ARG A 51 -0.65 -9.49 17.74
N VAL A 52 -1.08 -9.84 18.95
CA VAL A 52 -2.14 -10.83 19.23
C VAL A 52 -3.44 -10.10 19.51
N PHE A 53 -4.50 -10.54 18.84
CA PHE A 53 -5.84 -9.99 18.98
C PHE A 53 -6.83 -11.06 19.45
N ASP A 54 -7.71 -10.68 20.37
CA ASP A 54 -8.88 -11.49 20.71
C ASP A 54 -9.95 -11.33 19.63
N VAL A 55 -10.15 -12.38 18.84
CA VAL A 55 -11.16 -12.45 17.78
C VAL A 55 -12.33 -13.35 18.14
N THR A 56 -12.51 -13.67 19.42
CA THR A 56 -13.59 -14.53 19.94
C THR A 56 -14.97 -14.00 19.58
N ARG A 57 -15.15 -12.68 19.54
CA ARG A 57 -16.41 -12.05 19.07
C ARG A 57 -16.74 -12.36 17.60
N GLY A 58 -15.74 -12.75 16.80
CA GLY A 58 -15.86 -13.17 15.41
C GLY A 58 -15.79 -14.69 15.23
N ARG A 59 -16.19 -15.49 16.25
CA ARG A 59 -16.10 -16.95 16.24
C ARG A 59 -16.70 -17.62 15.01
N ASP A 60 -17.76 -17.07 14.42
CA ASP A 60 -18.36 -17.65 13.20
C ASP A 60 -17.41 -17.61 11.99
N PHE A 61 -16.44 -16.68 12.00
CA PHE A 61 -15.43 -16.51 10.97
C PHE A 61 -14.13 -17.26 11.29
N TYR A 62 -13.65 -17.12 12.52
CA TYR A 62 -12.33 -17.59 12.94
C TYR A 62 -12.37 -18.90 13.75
N GLY A 63 -13.50 -19.24 14.36
CA GLY A 63 -13.66 -20.48 15.12
C GLY A 63 -13.77 -21.72 14.23
N PRO A 64 -13.90 -22.92 14.84
CA PRO A 64 -14.02 -24.17 14.09
C PRO A 64 -15.18 -24.14 13.08
N GLY A 65 -14.88 -24.45 11.82
CA GLY A 65 -15.86 -24.43 10.72
C GLY A 65 -16.04 -23.07 10.04
N GLY A 66 -15.45 -22.00 10.56
CA GLY A 66 -15.44 -20.67 9.95
C GLY A 66 -14.50 -20.57 8.75
N GLY A 67 -14.83 -19.69 7.80
CA GLY A 67 -14.06 -19.53 6.55
C GLY A 67 -12.64 -18.98 6.72
N TYR A 68 -12.31 -18.44 7.90
CA TYR A 68 -11.00 -17.87 8.24
C TYR A 68 -10.34 -18.60 9.43
N SER A 69 -10.79 -19.83 9.73
CA SER A 69 -10.29 -20.59 10.89
C SER A 69 -8.80 -20.93 10.84
N PHE A 70 -8.18 -20.84 9.66
CA PHE A 70 -6.75 -21.03 9.47
C PHE A 70 -5.89 -19.96 10.14
N PHE A 71 -6.43 -18.78 10.44
CA PHE A 71 -5.72 -17.74 11.19
C PHE A 71 -5.72 -17.96 12.71
N SER A 72 -6.53 -18.89 13.20
CA SER A 72 -6.72 -19.07 14.64
C SER A 72 -5.53 -19.77 15.27
N GLY A 73 -4.99 -19.14 16.30
CA GLY A 73 -3.83 -19.61 17.05
C GLY A 73 -2.50 -19.48 16.29
N VAL A 74 -2.41 -18.65 15.26
CA VAL A 74 -1.17 -18.46 14.49
C VAL A 74 -0.90 -16.98 14.21
N ASP A 75 0.38 -16.63 14.06
CA ASP A 75 0.78 -15.40 13.38
C ASP A 75 0.82 -15.67 11.87
N GLY A 76 -0.27 -15.29 11.20
CA GLY A 76 -0.47 -15.50 9.77
C GLY A 76 -0.10 -14.28 8.94
N SER A 77 0.79 -13.40 9.43
CA SER A 77 1.15 -12.12 8.80
C SER A 77 1.24 -12.21 7.28
N ARG A 78 2.05 -13.13 6.74
CA ARG A 78 2.25 -13.25 5.30
C ARG A 78 0.96 -13.60 4.54
N ALA A 79 0.16 -14.52 5.06
CA ALA A 79 -1.07 -15.00 4.43
C ALA A 79 -2.15 -13.91 4.29
N PHE A 80 -2.16 -12.87 5.13
CA PHE A 80 -3.10 -11.76 5.03
C PHE A 80 -3.05 -11.02 3.68
N VAL A 81 -1.87 -11.00 3.05
CA VAL A 81 -1.64 -10.24 1.82
C VAL A 81 -1.31 -11.13 0.64
N THR A 82 -0.72 -12.30 0.87
CA THR A 82 -0.47 -13.27 -0.21
C THR A 82 -1.69 -14.12 -0.56
N GLY A 83 -2.64 -14.29 0.37
CA GLY A 83 -3.77 -15.22 0.22
C GLY A 83 -3.38 -16.70 0.26
N ASP A 84 -2.14 -17.02 0.64
CA ASP A 84 -1.70 -18.41 0.80
C ASP A 84 -2.04 -18.91 2.22
N PHE A 85 -3.20 -19.55 2.32
CA PHE A 85 -3.74 -20.05 3.60
C PHE A 85 -3.31 -21.48 3.94
N LYS A 86 -2.29 -22.01 3.24
CA LYS A 86 -1.67 -23.29 3.59
C LYS A 86 -0.64 -23.10 4.69
N ALA A 87 -0.18 -24.21 5.28
CA ALA A 87 0.79 -24.19 6.36
C ALA A 87 2.08 -23.43 6.01
N GLU A 88 2.48 -23.46 4.73
CA GLU A 88 3.67 -22.77 4.23
C GLU A 88 3.48 -21.24 4.14
N GLY A 89 2.24 -20.77 3.97
CA GLY A 89 1.91 -19.35 3.89
C GLY A 89 1.48 -18.73 5.22
N LEU A 90 0.98 -19.55 6.16
CA LEU A 90 0.59 -19.16 7.53
C LEU A 90 1.81 -18.99 8.44
N ILE A 91 2.66 -18.03 8.08
CA ILE A 91 3.91 -17.71 8.77
C ILE A 91 4.02 -16.22 9.08
N ASP A 92 4.87 -15.90 10.07
CA ASP A 92 5.19 -14.54 10.51
C ASP A 92 6.20 -13.82 9.61
N ASP A 93 6.93 -14.54 8.74
CA ASP A 93 7.94 -13.93 7.88
C ASP A 93 7.36 -13.22 6.66
N ILE A 94 7.43 -11.89 6.69
CA ILE A 94 7.02 -10.96 5.63
C ILE A 94 8.17 -10.49 4.73
N THR A 95 9.36 -11.09 4.84
CA THR A 95 10.51 -10.73 4.01
C THR A 95 10.19 -10.96 2.53
N GLY A 96 10.61 -10.00 1.69
CA GLY A 96 10.50 -10.11 0.24
C GLY A 96 9.10 -9.90 -0.33
N LEU A 97 8.15 -9.40 0.47
CA LEU A 97 6.86 -8.96 -0.03
C LEU A 97 6.97 -7.72 -0.93
N GLY A 98 5.97 -7.51 -1.79
CA GLY A 98 5.89 -6.33 -2.65
C GLY A 98 5.39 -5.09 -1.90
N SER A 99 5.57 -3.90 -2.49
CA SER A 99 5.14 -2.63 -1.86
C SER A 99 3.64 -2.60 -1.53
N GLN A 100 2.77 -3.13 -2.41
CA GLN A 100 1.33 -3.17 -2.12
C GLN A 100 1.01 -4.12 -0.96
N ASP A 101 1.75 -5.22 -0.81
CA ASP A 101 1.55 -6.17 0.28
C ASP A 101 1.97 -5.57 1.62
N TYR A 102 3.09 -4.81 1.67
CA TYR A 102 3.48 -4.09 2.89
C TYR A 102 2.43 -3.06 3.32
N ILE A 103 1.84 -2.34 2.36
CA ILE A 103 0.74 -1.41 2.65
C ILE A 103 -0.50 -2.17 3.13
N GLY A 104 -0.84 -3.28 2.48
CA GLY A 104 -1.95 -4.13 2.89
C GLY A 104 -1.78 -4.73 4.30
N LEU A 105 -0.56 -5.08 4.71
CA LEU A 105 -0.27 -5.53 6.08
C LEU A 105 -0.59 -4.45 7.10
N ARG A 106 -0.23 -3.20 6.79
CA ARG A 106 -0.56 -2.04 7.64
C ARG A 106 -2.07 -1.83 7.69
N ASP A 107 -2.77 -1.90 6.57
CA ASP A 107 -4.23 -1.75 6.52
C ASP A 107 -4.94 -2.84 7.35
N TRP A 108 -4.49 -4.10 7.25
CA TRP A 108 -5.02 -5.20 8.08
C TRP A 108 -4.72 -4.99 9.56
N LEU A 109 -3.51 -4.56 9.90
CA LEU A 109 -3.16 -4.26 11.28
C LEU A 109 -4.05 -3.15 11.85
N ASP A 110 -4.31 -2.09 11.08
CA ASP A 110 -5.16 -0.96 11.49
C ASP A 110 -6.61 -1.41 11.68
N PHE A 111 -7.11 -2.30 10.82
CA PHE A 111 -8.40 -2.96 11.02
C PHE A 111 -8.45 -3.72 12.35
N TYR A 112 -7.49 -4.58 12.64
CA TYR A 112 -7.50 -5.35 13.90
C TYR A 112 -7.32 -4.47 15.14
N MET A 113 -6.46 -3.45 15.09
CA MET A 113 -6.28 -2.47 16.17
C MET A 113 -7.55 -1.68 16.46
N LYS A 114 -8.36 -1.41 15.43
CA LYS A 114 -9.61 -0.68 15.56
C LYS A 114 -10.76 -1.57 16.04
N ASP A 115 -10.86 -2.76 15.47
CA ASP A 115 -12.05 -3.57 15.59
C ASP A 115 -11.91 -4.65 16.69
N TYR A 116 -10.72 -5.12 17.01
CA TYR A 116 -10.52 -6.20 17.98
C TYR A 116 -9.68 -5.79 19.19
N GLU A 117 -9.79 -6.56 20.26
CA GLU A 117 -9.01 -6.29 21.47
C GLU A 117 -7.56 -6.73 21.25
N TYR A 118 -6.63 -5.79 21.33
CA TYR A 118 -5.19 -6.08 21.32
C TYR A 118 -4.78 -6.59 22.71
N ILE A 119 -4.35 -7.84 22.80
CA ILE A 119 -4.16 -8.56 24.08
C ILE A 119 -2.71 -9.00 24.36
N GLY A 120 -1.78 -8.81 23.42
CA GLY A 120 -0.40 -9.22 23.63
C GLY A 120 0.43 -9.31 22.37
N LYS A 121 1.60 -9.92 22.50
CA LYS A 121 2.59 -10.09 21.42
C LYS A 121 2.99 -11.54 21.29
N VAL A 122 3.48 -11.93 20.12
CA VAL A 122 4.08 -13.25 19.88
C VAL A 122 5.59 -13.15 20.02
N HIS A 123 6.19 -13.98 20.87
CA HIS A 123 7.64 -14.18 20.89
C HIS A 123 8.08 -14.84 19.57
N GLY A 124 8.90 -14.13 18.79
CA GLY A 124 9.31 -14.57 17.47
C GLY A 124 10.03 -13.47 16.70
N LEU A 125 9.71 -13.35 15.40
CA LEU A 125 10.41 -12.42 14.53
C LEU A 125 10.25 -10.97 14.98
N PHE A 126 9.03 -10.52 15.33
CA PHE A 126 8.77 -9.11 15.65
C PHE A 126 9.12 -8.71 17.10
N PHE A 127 8.95 -9.63 18.06
CA PHE A 127 9.16 -9.35 19.48
C PHE A 127 9.94 -10.47 20.16
N ASP A 128 10.83 -10.11 21.08
CA ASP A 128 11.56 -11.07 21.92
C ASP A 128 10.69 -11.61 23.07
N ALA A 129 11.28 -12.48 23.91
CA ALA A 129 10.61 -13.08 25.06
C ALA A 129 10.16 -12.06 26.13
N ASP A 130 10.78 -10.88 26.18
CA ASP A 130 10.39 -9.77 27.06
C ASP A 130 9.35 -8.84 26.40
N GLY A 131 8.96 -9.12 25.15
CA GLY A 131 8.03 -8.30 24.38
C GLY A 131 8.64 -7.02 23.80
N LYS A 132 9.98 -6.93 23.78
CA LYS A 132 10.72 -5.83 23.16
C LYS A 132 10.83 -6.08 21.66
N THR A 133 10.84 -4.99 20.90
CA THR A 133 10.98 -5.03 19.43
C THR A 133 12.35 -5.56 19.03
N THR A 134 12.38 -6.42 18.02
CA THR A 134 13.61 -6.92 17.40
C THR A 134 14.08 -6.01 16.24
N ASP A 135 15.25 -6.30 15.68
CA ASP A 135 15.69 -5.67 14.42
C ASP A 135 14.75 -5.98 13.26
N TYR A 136 14.16 -7.17 13.24
CA TYR A 136 13.19 -7.55 12.22
C TYR A 136 11.94 -6.67 12.28
N PHE A 137 11.44 -6.34 13.48
CA PHE A 137 10.34 -5.38 13.62
C PHE A 137 10.70 -4.02 13.05
N ASN A 138 11.90 -3.52 13.34
CA ASN A 138 12.35 -2.22 12.83
C ASN A 138 12.48 -2.22 11.30
N ASN A 139 13.01 -3.30 10.72
CA ASN A 139 13.08 -3.48 9.27
C ASN A 139 11.68 -3.55 8.64
N ALA A 140 10.74 -4.30 9.24
CA ALA A 140 9.36 -4.38 8.80
C ALA A 140 8.68 -3.00 8.77
N GLN A 141 8.85 -2.21 9.83
CA GLN A 141 8.34 -0.83 9.90
C GLN A 141 8.96 0.04 8.79
N GLN A 142 10.25 -0.14 8.51
CA GLN A 142 10.92 0.58 7.44
C GLN A 142 10.38 0.19 6.05
N TRP A 143 10.21 -1.10 5.76
CA TRP A 143 9.66 -1.56 4.48
C TRP A 143 8.25 -1.02 4.22
N ILE A 144 7.39 -1.03 5.24
CA ILE A 144 6.04 -0.45 5.16
C ILE A 144 6.09 1.05 4.90
N LYS A 145 6.95 1.76 5.63
CA LYS A 145 7.11 3.21 5.46
C LYS A 145 7.63 3.56 4.07
N GLU A 146 8.62 2.85 3.57
CA GLU A 146 9.18 3.04 2.22
C GLU A 146 8.13 2.75 1.14
N ALA A 147 7.38 1.66 1.28
CA ALA A 147 6.29 1.31 0.38
C ALA A 147 5.20 2.40 0.35
N THR A 148 4.81 2.91 1.52
CA THR A 148 3.78 3.94 1.65
C THR A 148 4.25 5.26 1.04
N ASN A 149 5.46 5.73 1.36
CA ASN A 149 6.02 6.94 0.77
C ASN A 149 6.12 6.83 -0.76
N HIS A 150 6.56 5.68 -1.27
CA HIS A 150 6.64 5.46 -2.71
C HIS A 150 5.27 5.54 -3.38
N LYS A 151 4.22 4.97 -2.76
CA LYS A 151 2.85 5.08 -3.25
C LYS A 151 2.35 6.53 -3.23
N GLU A 152 2.63 7.28 -2.16
CA GLU A 152 2.29 8.70 -2.07
C GLU A 152 2.98 9.52 -3.17
N ASP A 153 4.27 9.29 -3.41
CA ASP A 153 5.03 9.95 -4.48
C ASP A 153 4.48 9.59 -5.87
N GLU A 154 4.14 8.31 -6.11
CA GLU A 154 3.50 7.88 -7.35
C GLU A 154 2.14 8.54 -7.58
N ASP A 155 1.32 8.63 -6.53
CA ASP A 155 -0.03 9.18 -6.63
C ASP A 155 0.03 10.70 -6.84
N LEU A 156 0.93 11.42 -6.14
CA LEU A 156 1.21 12.83 -6.43
C LEU A 156 1.71 13.03 -7.85
N PHE A 157 2.55 12.13 -8.37
CA PHE A 157 3.02 12.19 -9.74
C PHE A 157 1.90 11.92 -10.75
N LYS A 158 0.97 10.99 -10.47
CA LYS A 158 -0.23 10.75 -11.29
C LYS A 158 -1.21 11.93 -11.24
N GLU A 159 -1.34 12.61 -10.10
CA GLU A 159 -2.14 13.83 -9.98
C GLU A 159 -1.53 15.00 -10.76
N LYS A 160 -0.20 15.16 -10.68
CA LYS A 160 0.54 16.16 -11.46
C LYS A 160 0.45 15.88 -12.96
N PHE A 161 0.63 14.62 -13.35
CA PHE A 161 0.72 14.18 -14.75
C PHE A 161 -0.23 13.02 -15.07
N PRO A 162 -1.56 13.23 -15.00
CA PRO A 162 -2.52 12.17 -15.28
C PRO A 162 -2.45 11.76 -16.75
N VAL A 163 -2.77 10.49 -17.00
CA VAL A 163 -2.76 9.94 -18.36
C VAL A 163 -3.77 10.70 -19.22
N CYS A 164 -3.40 10.99 -20.47
CA CYS A 164 -4.32 11.58 -21.43
C CYS A 164 -5.49 10.64 -21.73
N ASN A 165 -6.60 11.19 -22.22
CA ASN A 165 -7.56 10.39 -22.95
C ASN A 165 -6.95 9.99 -24.30
N ILE A 166 -7.24 8.78 -24.77
CA ILE A 166 -6.73 8.25 -26.04
C ILE A 166 -7.83 7.58 -26.84
N GLU A 167 -7.80 7.78 -28.14
CA GLU A 167 -8.66 7.12 -29.13
C GLU A 167 -7.77 6.67 -30.29
N TYR A 168 -8.01 5.49 -30.83
CA TYR A 168 -7.33 5.01 -32.03
C TYR A 168 -8.34 4.76 -33.14
N LYS A 169 -8.01 5.25 -34.34
CA LYS A 169 -8.76 4.97 -35.57
C LYS A 169 -7.79 4.47 -36.65
N PRO A 170 -8.08 3.36 -37.33
CA PRO A 170 -7.16 2.77 -38.32
C PRO A 170 -6.67 3.75 -39.40
N GLU A 171 -7.57 4.61 -39.91
CA GLU A 171 -7.26 5.55 -40.99
C GLU A 171 -6.57 6.82 -40.50
N GLU A 172 -6.89 7.29 -39.30
CA GLU A 172 -6.45 8.59 -38.76
C GLU A 172 -5.26 8.48 -37.78
N GLY A 173 -4.97 7.28 -37.26
CA GLY A 173 -3.98 7.05 -36.21
C GLY A 173 -4.54 7.25 -34.80
N SER A 174 -3.65 7.51 -33.84
CA SER A 174 -4.02 7.74 -32.44
C SER A 174 -4.24 9.22 -32.16
N ARG A 175 -5.35 9.56 -31.52
CA ARG A 175 -5.61 10.88 -30.96
C ARG A 175 -5.43 10.84 -29.45
N VAL A 176 -4.69 11.79 -28.90
CA VAL A 176 -4.60 12.01 -27.45
C VAL A 176 -5.15 13.39 -27.10
N TRP A 177 -5.90 13.50 -26.02
CA TRP A 177 -6.40 14.79 -25.55
C TRP A 177 -6.52 14.85 -24.04
N CYS A 178 -6.52 16.07 -23.55
CA CYS A 178 -6.69 16.39 -22.16
C CYS A 178 -8.04 17.05 -21.94
N SER A 179 -8.67 16.75 -20.81
CA SER A 179 -9.92 17.37 -20.38
C SER A 179 -9.92 17.50 -18.86
N THR A 180 -11.01 18.05 -18.31
CA THR A 180 -11.24 18.06 -16.85
C THR A 180 -11.46 16.66 -16.28
N LYS A 181 -11.55 15.62 -17.12
CA LYS A 181 -11.55 14.21 -16.73
C LYS A 181 -10.61 13.40 -17.64
N SER A 182 -9.40 13.13 -17.17
CA SER A 182 -8.40 12.35 -17.91
C SER A 182 -7.65 11.43 -16.94
N GLY A 183 -7.29 10.23 -17.38
CA GLY A 183 -6.56 9.27 -16.55
C GLY A 183 -7.34 8.80 -15.31
N GLY A 184 -8.67 8.88 -15.34
CA GLY A 184 -9.53 8.59 -14.18
C GLY A 184 -9.64 9.71 -13.15
N ILE A 185 -8.90 10.82 -13.31
CA ILE A 185 -8.87 11.93 -12.35
C ILE A 185 -9.78 13.06 -12.85
N LYS A 186 -10.64 13.58 -11.95
CA LYS A 186 -11.46 14.77 -12.19
C LYS A 186 -10.79 15.99 -11.56
N ARG A 187 -10.71 17.09 -12.30
CA ARG A 187 -9.98 18.32 -11.96
C ARG A 187 -10.65 19.55 -12.57
N ASP A 188 -10.21 20.74 -12.18
CA ASP A 188 -10.70 22.04 -12.63
C ASP A 188 -9.96 22.60 -13.86
N TRP A 189 -8.91 21.92 -14.34
CA TRP A 189 -8.14 22.30 -15.52
C TRP A 189 -8.17 21.24 -16.63
N VAL A 190 -7.99 21.69 -17.87
CA VAL A 190 -7.97 20.83 -19.07
C VAL A 190 -6.58 20.27 -19.32
N GLY A 191 -5.58 21.13 -19.51
CA GLY A 191 -4.19 20.75 -19.71
C GLY A 191 -3.80 20.46 -21.16
N PHE A 192 -2.51 20.21 -21.37
CA PHE A 192 -1.91 20.01 -22.68
C PHE A 192 -1.28 18.62 -22.77
N PRO A 193 -1.58 17.81 -23.81
CA PRO A 193 -0.97 16.50 -23.99
C PRO A 193 0.54 16.60 -24.23
N ARG A 194 1.31 15.77 -23.54
CA ARG A 194 2.76 15.64 -23.67
C ARG A 194 3.19 14.17 -23.60
N SER A 195 4.30 13.86 -24.28
CA SER A 195 5.01 12.59 -24.07
C SER A 195 5.77 12.68 -22.75
N LEU A 196 5.37 11.88 -21.77
CA LEU A 196 6.05 11.75 -20.48
C LEU A 196 6.97 10.54 -20.50
N TYR A 197 8.24 10.77 -20.21
CA TYR A 197 9.28 9.75 -20.11
C TYR A 197 9.44 9.31 -18.66
N SER A 198 9.61 8.01 -18.44
CA SER A 198 10.11 7.51 -17.16
C SER A 198 11.53 8.03 -16.89
N ALA A 199 11.95 8.01 -15.62
CA ALA A 199 13.29 8.45 -15.24
C ALA A 199 14.42 7.68 -15.97
N ASP A 200 14.19 6.42 -16.32
CA ASP A 200 15.11 5.59 -17.11
C ASP A 200 14.90 5.71 -18.63
N SER A 201 13.97 6.56 -19.07
CA SER A 201 13.57 6.78 -20.47
C SER A 201 13.13 5.54 -21.24
N LYS A 202 12.87 4.41 -20.55
CA LYS A 202 12.46 3.16 -21.19
C LYS A 202 10.97 3.10 -21.47
N ASN A 203 10.17 3.86 -20.72
CA ASN A 203 8.73 3.89 -20.86
C ASN A 203 8.27 5.31 -21.21
N ILE A 204 7.43 5.40 -22.24
CA ILE A 204 6.84 6.65 -22.69
C ILE A 204 5.32 6.49 -22.63
N ARG A 205 4.64 7.47 -22.03
CA ARG A 205 3.17 7.54 -22.04
C ARG A 205 2.70 8.95 -22.33
N CYS A 206 1.44 9.09 -22.74
CA CYS A 206 0.83 10.42 -22.75
C CYS A 206 0.52 10.88 -21.32
N ALA A 207 0.79 12.15 -21.04
CA ALA A 207 0.36 12.84 -19.83
C ALA A 207 -0.24 14.22 -20.13
N CYS A 208 -1.22 14.61 -19.34
CA CYS A 208 -1.73 15.97 -19.34
C CYS A 208 -0.91 16.84 -18.39
N ALA A 209 -0.34 17.92 -18.90
CA ALA A 209 0.44 18.88 -18.11
C ALA A 209 -0.27 20.23 -18.04
N GLN A 210 -0.08 20.95 -16.92
CA GLN A 210 -0.46 22.35 -16.80
C GLN A 210 0.57 23.24 -17.49
N GLU A 211 0.20 24.49 -17.77
CA GLU A 211 1.10 25.49 -18.37
C GLU A 211 2.40 25.65 -17.55
N ALA A 212 2.28 25.69 -16.23
CA ALA A 212 3.41 25.82 -15.30
C ALA A 212 4.41 24.65 -15.38
N ASP A 213 3.97 23.47 -15.81
CA ASP A 213 4.77 22.26 -15.85
C ASP A 213 5.33 21.94 -17.24
N LEU A 214 5.01 22.72 -18.28
CA LEU A 214 5.40 22.41 -19.67
C LEU A 214 6.91 22.32 -19.91
N ASN A 215 7.71 22.92 -19.04
CA ASN A 215 9.18 22.89 -19.08
C ASN A 215 9.78 21.77 -18.21
N ASP A 216 8.97 20.90 -17.62
CA ASP A 216 9.45 19.74 -16.86
C ASP A 216 10.29 18.84 -17.78
N SER A 217 11.49 18.47 -17.32
CA SER A 217 12.46 17.70 -18.09
C SER A 217 11.95 16.33 -18.57
N LEU A 218 10.92 15.79 -17.92
CA LEU A 218 10.31 14.51 -18.29
C LEU A 218 9.29 14.63 -19.43
N LEU A 219 8.87 15.85 -19.78
CA LEU A 219 7.87 16.10 -20.80
C LEU A 219 8.51 16.48 -22.14
N LYS A 220 7.95 15.93 -23.22
CA LYS A 220 8.24 16.37 -24.59
C LYS A 220 6.97 16.66 -25.36
N GLU A 221 7.04 17.65 -26.23
CA GLU A 221 5.98 17.99 -27.17
C GLU A 221 5.78 16.87 -28.20
N TYR A 222 4.53 16.68 -28.62
CA TYR A 222 4.24 15.80 -29.74
C TYR A 222 4.61 16.50 -31.06
N PRO A 223 5.24 15.79 -32.02
CA PRO A 223 5.49 16.36 -33.34
C PRO A 223 4.19 16.86 -33.97
N ASN A 224 4.24 18.05 -34.58
CA ASN A 224 3.10 18.68 -35.25
C ASN A 224 1.88 18.95 -34.35
N CYS A 225 2.07 19.02 -33.02
CA CYS A 225 1.03 19.47 -32.10
C CYS A 225 1.38 20.84 -31.50
N PRO A 226 0.51 21.86 -31.62
CA PRO A 226 0.72 23.15 -30.98
C PRO A 226 0.91 23.02 -29.46
N LYS A 227 1.74 23.89 -28.87
CA LYS A 227 2.08 23.83 -27.45
C LYS A 227 0.85 23.98 -26.54
N ASP A 228 -0.09 24.82 -26.96
CA ASP A 228 -1.35 25.13 -26.29
C ASP A 228 -2.52 24.24 -26.74
N ALA A 229 -2.27 23.25 -27.61
CA ALA A 229 -3.32 22.33 -28.02
C ALA A 229 -3.74 21.43 -26.86
N THR A 230 -5.05 21.31 -26.67
CA THR A 230 -5.66 20.39 -25.69
C THR A 230 -5.88 19.00 -26.29
N SER A 231 -5.60 18.82 -27.59
CA SER A 231 -5.78 17.59 -28.36
C SER A 231 -4.72 17.50 -29.46
N CYS A 232 -4.04 16.36 -29.56
CA CYS A 232 -3.00 16.09 -30.54
C CYS A 232 -3.32 14.82 -31.34
N MET A 233 -3.12 14.88 -32.66
CA MET A 233 -3.06 13.69 -33.52
C MET A 233 -1.61 13.18 -33.52
N LEU A 234 -1.44 11.88 -33.26
CA LEU A 234 -0.14 11.23 -33.28
C LEU A 234 0.10 10.62 -34.66
N PRO A 235 1.31 10.77 -35.23
CA PRO A 235 1.65 10.09 -36.48
C PRO A 235 1.53 8.57 -36.32
N LYS A 236 1.19 7.89 -37.42
CA LYS A 236 1.16 6.42 -37.51
C LYS A 236 2.57 5.84 -37.35
#